data_AF-A0A6N0Z9F8-F1
#
_entry.id   AF-A0A6N0Z9F8-F1
#
_cell.length_a   1.000
_cell.length_b   1.000
_cell.length_c   1.000
_cell.angle_alpha   90.00
_cell.angle_beta   90.00
_cell.angle_gamma   90.00
#
_symmetry.space_group_name_H-M   'P 1'
#
loop_
_entity.id
_entity.type
_entity.pdbx_description
1 polymer ?
#
loop_
_entity_poly.entity_id
_entity_poly.type
_entity_poly.pdbx_seq_one_letter_code
_entity_poly.pdbx_strand_id
1 'polypeptide(L)'
;MSKPDTPLAIDDLTLFAERVARLPPADAEWVGALLAEVLRARRHETDLLAMQAASEHAASEHAASEHGEHLDDQLAQVALDTAEWLRTLWDVGYMGAGSFRSAPRSAFPSIDLDDVTKSSLFARIRQGKHALPFPPPTRNGRPWHDVLDDAGTTHEVVAEVIRDEDGRSFAAIIEGCAEWQVVEETRENRQFVVQHDGKGPRYRLHLPSAGSAELRREPPALSCPLRQQERGGFHSHSLLWQRDDGSTQVVALRAATWERAVAEAEHWLASHHPEVYGQVRFVRE
;
A
#
# COMPACT_ATOMS: atom_id res chain seq x y z
N MET A 1 -57.63 -1.26 -37.58
CA MET A 1 -57.99 -0.57 -36.33
C MET A 1 -56.82 -0.75 -35.39
N SER A 2 -56.08 0.32 -35.08
CA SER A 2 -54.92 0.26 -34.18
C SER A 2 -55.38 -0.07 -32.76
N LYS A 3 -54.57 -0.86 -32.03
CA LYS A 3 -54.82 -1.22 -30.64
C LYS A 3 -54.89 0.06 -29.78
N PRO A 4 -55.86 0.19 -28.86
CA PRO A 4 -56.08 1.41 -28.09
C PRO A 4 -54.93 1.78 -27.13
N ASP A 5 -54.03 0.84 -26.82
CA ASP A 5 -52.96 1.01 -25.83
C ASP A 5 -51.58 1.30 -26.45
N THR A 6 -51.47 1.48 -27.77
CA THR A 6 -50.19 1.81 -28.41
C THR A 6 -50.16 3.31 -28.75
N PRO A 7 -49.22 4.09 -28.20
CA PRO A 7 -49.09 5.49 -28.55
C PRO A 7 -48.83 5.63 -30.06
N LEU A 8 -49.58 6.51 -30.72
CA LEU A 8 -49.39 6.80 -32.14
C LEU A 8 -48.03 7.47 -32.38
N ALA A 9 -47.32 7.02 -33.42
CA ALA A 9 -46.06 7.62 -33.82
C ALA A 9 -46.28 9.03 -34.41
N ILE A 10 -45.22 9.84 -34.46
CA ILE A 10 -45.30 11.19 -35.02
C ILE A 10 -45.78 11.17 -36.49
N ASP A 11 -45.36 10.17 -37.26
CA ASP A 11 -45.76 9.98 -38.65
C ASP A 11 -47.27 9.70 -38.76
N ASP A 12 -47.82 8.87 -37.88
CA ASP A 12 -49.27 8.58 -37.84
C ASP A 12 -50.11 9.83 -37.51
N LEU A 13 -49.60 10.68 -36.63
CA LEU A 13 -50.27 11.92 -36.22
C LEU A 13 -50.24 12.98 -37.31
N THR A 14 -49.16 13.06 -38.11
CA THR A 14 -49.09 13.99 -39.24
C THR A 14 -50.12 13.68 -40.32
N LEU A 15 -50.49 12.41 -40.51
CA LEU A 15 -51.54 12.00 -41.45
C LEU A 15 -52.95 12.48 -41.03
N PHE A 16 -53.15 12.84 -39.77
CA PHE A 16 -54.43 13.40 -39.33
C PHE A 16 -54.66 14.83 -39.78
N ALA A 17 -53.60 15.59 -40.11
CA ALA A 17 -53.74 16.96 -40.59
C ALA A 17 -54.58 17.03 -41.88
N GLU A 18 -54.37 16.09 -42.80
CA GLU A 18 -55.16 15.98 -44.04
C GLU A 18 -56.62 15.60 -43.81
N ARG A 19 -56.90 14.85 -42.75
CA ARG A 19 -58.27 14.44 -42.37
C ARG A 19 -59.02 15.56 -41.66
N VAL A 20 -58.33 16.33 -40.83
CA VAL A 20 -58.89 17.51 -40.13
C VAL A 20 -59.28 18.59 -41.15
N ALA A 21 -58.50 18.78 -42.20
CA ALA A 21 -58.81 19.73 -43.28
C ALA A 21 -60.10 19.41 -44.06
N ARG A 22 -60.64 18.19 -43.93
CA ARG A 22 -61.88 17.75 -44.58
C ARG A 22 -63.11 17.84 -43.66
N LEU A 23 -62.94 18.27 -42.40
CA LEU A 23 -64.03 18.45 -41.44
C LEU A 23 -64.81 19.75 -41.71
N PRO A 24 -66.06 19.86 -41.21
CA PRO A 24 -66.78 21.13 -41.19
C PRO A 24 -65.95 22.23 -40.49
N PRO A 25 -66.07 23.50 -40.89
CA PRO A 25 -65.17 24.57 -40.44
C PRO A 25 -65.18 24.77 -38.93
N ALA A 26 -66.33 24.62 -38.27
CA ALA A 26 -66.44 24.72 -36.82
C ALA A 26 -65.68 23.60 -36.09
N ASP A 27 -65.60 22.40 -36.68
CA ASP A 27 -64.90 21.26 -36.09
C ASP A 27 -63.41 21.23 -36.47
N ALA A 28 -63.06 21.63 -37.69
CA ALA A 28 -61.69 21.68 -38.16
C ALA A 28 -60.81 22.62 -37.31
N GLU A 29 -61.38 23.72 -36.81
CA GLU A 29 -60.66 24.70 -35.99
C GLU A 29 -60.19 24.12 -34.64
N TRP A 30 -61.09 23.54 -33.85
CA TRP A 30 -60.74 23.02 -32.53
C TRP A 30 -59.96 21.71 -32.62
N VAL A 31 -60.29 20.83 -33.57
CA VAL A 31 -59.55 19.56 -33.77
C VAL A 31 -58.15 19.84 -34.29
N GLY A 32 -57.98 20.85 -35.16
CA GLY A 32 -56.67 21.28 -35.64
C GLY A 32 -55.78 21.84 -34.53
N ALA A 33 -56.34 22.66 -33.64
CA ALA A 33 -55.63 23.18 -32.47
C ALA A 33 -55.18 22.04 -31.53
N LEU A 34 -56.06 21.06 -31.28
CA LEU A 34 -55.74 19.89 -30.46
C LEU A 34 -54.61 19.05 -31.09
N LEU A 35 -54.68 18.80 -32.41
CA LEU A 35 -53.65 18.06 -33.13
C LEU A 35 -52.29 18.77 -33.10
N ALA A 36 -52.28 20.09 -33.24
CA ALA A 36 -51.06 20.89 -33.14
C ALA A 36 -50.42 20.78 -31.74
N GLU A 37 -51.22 20.75 -30.68
CA GLU A 37 -50.74 20.59 -29.31
C GLU A 37 -50.17 19.18 -29.07
N VAL A 38 -50.86 18.14 -29.57
CA VAL A 38 -50.40 16.76 -29.49
C VAL A 38 -49.05 16.59 -30.21
N LEU A 39 -48.90 17.18 -31.40
CA LEU A 39 -47.63 17.15 -32.13
C LEU A 39 -46.52 17.93 -31.41
N ARG A 40 -46.84 19.04 -30.72
CA ARG A 40 -45.87 19.78 -29.90
C ARG A 40 -45.42 18.95 -28.70
N ALA A 41 -46.35 18.32 -27.98
CA ALA A 41 -46.05 17.47 -26.84
C ALA A 41 -45.17 16.27 -27.23
N ARG A 42 -45.44 15.64 -28.38
CA ARG A 42 -44.63 14.52 -28.88
C ARG A 42 -43.20 14.91 -29.25
N ARG A 43 -43.01 16.08 -29.87
CA ARG A 43 -41.65 16.59 -30.15
C ARG A 43 -40.89 16.82 -28.84
N HIS A 44 -41.53 17.46 -27.87
CA HIS A 44 -40.92 17.70 -26.56
C HIS A 44 -40.54 16.40 -25.83
N GLU A 45 -41.39 15.38 -25.85
CA GLU A 45 -41.08 14.05 -25.29
C GLU A 45 -39.89 13.40 -25.99
N THR A 46 -39.81 13.52 -27.32
CA THR A 46 -38.68 12.98 -28.11
C THR A 46 -37.38 13.71 -27.75
N ASP A 47 -37.43 15.03 -27.58
CA ASP A 47 -36.28 15.84 -27.16
C ASP A 47 -35.82 15.45 -25.75
N LEU A 48 -36.76 15.23 -24.82
CA LEU A 48 -36.43 14.78 -23.45
C LEU A 48 -35.76 13.40 -23.45
N LEU A 49 -36.26 12.45 -24.25
CA LEU A 49 -35.66 11.12 -24.39
C LEU A 49 -34.27 11.20 -25.04
N ALA A 50 -34.09 12.07 -26.04
CA ALA A 50 -32.79 12.30 -26.66
C ALA A 50 -31.79 12.93 -25.67
N MET A 51 -32.24 13.88 -24.84
CA MET A 51 -31.42 14.48 -23.78
C MET A 51 -31.05 13.46 -22.70
N GLN A 52 -31.96 12.58 -22.32
CA GLN A 52 -31.69 11.49 -21.37
C GLN A 52 -30.66 10.50 -21.95
N ALA A 53 -30.84 10.05 -23.18
CA ALA A 53 -29.89 9.16 -23.85
C ALA A 53 -28.50 9.81 -23.98
N ALA A 54 -28.42 11.09 -24.32
CA ALA A 54 -27.15 11.82 -24.38
C ALA A 54 -26.49 11.96 -23.00
N SER A 55 -27.28 12.19 -21.94
CA SER A 55 -26.79 12.23 -20.56
C SER A 55 -26.27 10.88 -20.09
N GLU A 56 -26.94 9.79 -20.43
CA GLU A 56 -26.51 8.42 -20.09
C GLU A 56 -25.23 8.02 -20.83
N HIS A 57 -25.10 8.40 -22.11
CA HIS A 57 -23.86 8.18 -22.87
C HIS A 57 -22.70 9.00 -22.30
N ALA A 58 -22.92 10.28 -21.98
CA ALA A 58 -21.90 11.13 -21.36
C ALA A 58 -21.45 10.59 -20.00
N ALA A 59 -22.38 10.07 -19.19
CA ALA A 59 -22.05 9.45 -17.90
C ALA A 59 -21.25 8.14 -18.07
N SER A 60 -21.58 7.32 -19.07
CA SER A 60 -20.85 6.10 -19.40
C SER A 60 -19.43 6.38 -19.90
N GLU A 61 -19.26 7.38 -20.78
CA GLU A 61 -17.95 7.80 -21.26
C GLU A 61 -17.08 8.38 -20.14
N HIS A 62 -17.66 9.19 -19.23
CA HIS A 62 -16.94 9.67 -18.04
C HIS A 62 -16.47 8.53 -17.15
N ALA A 63 -17.35 7.56 -16.85
CA ALA A 63 -16.98 6.41 -16.01
C ALA A 63 -15.89 5.54 -16.64
N ALA A 64 -15.91 5.36 -17.98
CA ALA A 64 -14.86 4.64 -18.70
C ALA A 64 -13.53 5.40 -18.69
N SER A 65 -13.57 6.73 -18.83
CA SER A 65 -12.39 7.60 -18.77
C SER A 65 -11.76 7.59 -17.37
N GLU A 66 -12.56 7.79 -16.33
CA GLU A 66 -12.11 7.74 -14.93
C GLU A 66 -11.53 6.37 -14.58
N HIS A 67 -12.12 5.27 -15.07
CA HIS A 67 -11.58 3.94 -14.87
C HIS A 67 -10.23 3.73 -15.58
N GLY A 68 -10.09 4.28 -16.80
CA GLY A 68 -8.82 4.27 -17.54
C GLY A 68 -7.72 5.07 -16.84
N GLU A 69 -8.01 6.30 -16.42
CA GLU A 69 -7.09 7.15 -15.67
C GLU A 69 -6.66 6.49 -14.34
N HIS A 70 -7.60 5.89 -13.62
CA HIS A 70 -7.30 5.18 -12.38
C HIS A 70 -6.43 3.93 -12.62
N LEU A 71 -6.62 3.21 -13.73
CA LEU A 71 -5.75 2.09 -14.11
C LEU A 71 -4.33 2.59 -14.43
N ASP A 72 -4.22 3.69 -15.17
CA ASP A 72 -2.95 4.31 -15.52
C ASP A 72 -2.20 4.81 -14.26
N ASP A 73 -2.90 5.42 -13.31
CA ASP A 73 -2.35 5.84 -12.03
C ASP A 73 -1.86 4.64 -11.20
N GLN A 74 -2.62 3.54 -11.18
CA GLN A 74 -2.22 2.31 -10.51
C GLN A 74 -0.97 1.69 -11.15
N LEU A 75 -0.91 1.66 -12.48
CA LEU A 75 0.26 1.18 -13.22
C LEU A 75 1.48 2.07 -12.96
N ALA A 76 1.31 3.38 -12.96
CA ALA A 76 2.36 4.34 -12.64
C ALA A 76 2.89 4.11 -11.22
N GLN A 77 2.00 3.94 -10.24
CA GLN A 77 2.40 3.66 -8.85
C GLN A 77 3.17 2.34 -8.74
N VAL A 78 2.69 1.26 -9.38
CA VAL A 78 3.40 -0.04 -9.39
C VAL A 78 4.78 0.10 -10.04
N ALA A 79 4.91 0.88 -11.11
CA ALA A 79 6.20 1.12 -11.74
C ALA A 79 7.16 1.88 -10.81
N LEU A 80 6.67 2.89 -10.07
CA LEU A 80 7.45 3.63 -9.08
C LEU A 80 7.88 2.74 -7.90
N ASP A 81 6.95 1.93 -7.37
CA ASP A 81 7.23 1.00 -6.27
C ASP A 81 8.28 -0.05 -6.69
N THR A 82 8.17 -0.54 -7.93
CA THR A 82 9.13 -1.49 -8.51
C THR A 82 10.50 -0.84 -8.69
N ALA A 83 10.55 0.43 -9.11
CA ALA A 83 11.81 1.16 -9.24
C ALA A 83 12.48 1.39 -7.87
N GLU A 84 11.72 1.73 -6.82
CA GLU A 84 12.25 1.85 -5.46
C GLU A 84 12.77 0.51 -4.94
N TRP A 85 12.03 -0.57 -5.18
CA TRP A 85 12.42 -1.93 -4.82
C TRP A 85 13.74 -2.33 -5.49
N LEU A 86 13.84 -2.18 -6.82
CA LEU A 86 15.06 -2.47 -7.58
C LEU A 86 16.24 -1.63 -7.15
N ARG A 87 16.03 -0.33 -6.90
CA ARG A 87 17.08 0.56 -6.39
C ARG A 87 17.59 0.09 -5.03
N THR A 88 16.68 -0.27 -4.13
CA THR A 88 17.05 -0.78 -2.82
C THR A 88 17.87 -2.06 -2.96
N LEU A 89 17.39 -3.04 -3.73
CA LEU A 89 18.14 -4.27 -4.00
C LEU A 89 19.54 -4.02 -4.60
N TRP A 90 19.70 -2.97 -5.41
CA TRP A 90 21.00 -2.57 -5.93
C TRP A 90 21.93 -2.04 -4.84
N ASP A 91 21.43 -1.17 -3.95
CA ASP A 91 22.23 -0.50 -2.92
C ASP A 91 22.64 -1.45 -1.79
N VAL A 92 21.75 -2.35 -1.38
CA VAL A 92 21.94 -3.21 -0.22
C VAL A 92 22.18 -4.68 -0.56
N GLY A 93 22.14 -5.02 -1.84
CA GLY A 93 22.30 -6.38 -2.33
C GLY A 93 20.96 -7.14 -2.38
N TYR A 94 20.94 -8.14 -3.26
CA TYR A 94 19.78 -9.00 -3.46
C TYR A 94 19.84 -10.19 -2.49
N MET A 95 18.80 -10.33 -1.67
CA MET A 95 18.52 -11.57 -0.90
C MET A 95 19.64 -12.06 0.03
N GLY A 96 20.27 -11.20 0.84
CA GLY A 96 21.29 -11.62 1.81
C GLY A 96 22.56 -12.21 1.17
N ALA A 97 22.73 -12.07 -0.15
CA ALA A 97 24.00 -12.38 -0.79
C ALA A 97 24.93 -11.19 -0.55
N GLY A 98 25.72 -11.28 0.52
CA GLY A 98 26.85 -10.39 0.75
C GLY A 98 27.65 -10.22 -0.55
N SER A 99 27.74 -8.97 -1.01
CA SER A 99 28.56 -8.51 -2.13
C SER A 99 28.23 -9.04 -3.53
N PHE A 100 27.27 -8.42 -4.21
CA PHE A 100 27.44 -8.20 -5.64
C PHE A 100 28.24 -6.91 -5.84
N ARG A 101 29.58 -6.99 -5.88
CA ARG A 101 30.33 -6.04 -6.71
C ARG A 101 30.16 -6.45 -8.17
N SER A 102 28.92 -6.41 -8.67
CA SER A 102 28.64 -6.73 -10.06
C SER A 102 29.07 -5.54 -10.93
N ALA A 103 29.84 -5.83 -11.97
CA ALA A 103 30.16 -4.85 -13.00
C ALA A 103 28.87 -4.26 -13.59
N PRO A 104 28.88 -3.00 -14.05
CA PRO A 104 27.65 -2.36 -14.53
C PRO A 104 27.08 -3.18 -15.70
N ARG A 105 25.81 -3.57 -15.57
CA ARG A 105 24.92 -4.08 -16.65
C ARG A 105 24.96 -5.56 -17.07
N SER A 106 25.62 -6.48 -16.37
CA SER A 106 25.62 -7.89 -16.83
C SER A 106 25.34 -8.99 -15.80
N ALA A 107 25.14 -8.68 -14.53
CA ALA A 107 24.97 -9.70 -13.49
C ALA A 107 23.89 -9.35 -12.45
N PHE A 108 22.86 -8.58 -12.83
CA PHE A 108 21.66 -8.58 -12.01
C PHE A 108 21.00 -9.95 -12.17
N PRO A 109 20.64 -10.66 -11.08
CA PRO A 109 19.95 -11.93 -11.18
C PRO A 109 18.65 -11.75 -11.99
N SER A 110 18.28 -12.77 -12.76
CA SER A 110 16.97 -12.80 -13.40
C SER A 110 15.92 -12.76 -12.30
N ILE A 111 15.16 -11.67 -12.24
CA ILE A 111 14.06 -11.52 -11.30
C ILE A 111 12.84 -12.21 -11.89
N ASP A 112 12.29 -13.16 -11.16
CA ASP A 112 11.05 -13.85 -11.50
C ASP A 112 9.85 -13.30 -10.71
N LEU A 113 8.64 -13.63 -11.17
CA LEU A 113 7.40 -13.15 -10.55
C LEU A 113 7.28 -13.60 -9.09
N ASP A 114 7.84 -14.77 -8.77
CA ASP A 114 7.90 -15.30 -7.42
C ASP A 114 8.71 -14.38 -6.48
N ASP A 115 9.79 -13.76 -6.97
CA ASP A 115 10.57 -12.80 -6.18
C ASP A 115 9.74 -11.59 -5.81
N VAL A 116 8.97 -11.04 -6.76
CA VAL A 116 8.14 -9.85 -6.54
C VAL A 116 6.98 -10.18 -5.59
N THR A 117 6.28 -11.30 -5.84
CA THR A 117 5.09 -11.70 -5.07
C THR A 117 5.42 -12.11 -3.64
N LYS A 118 6.60 -12.71 -3.41
CA LYS A 118 7.07 -13.07 -2.08
C LYS A 118 7.94 -11.98 -1.44
N SER A 119 8.26 -10.90 -2.18
CA SER A 119 9.08 -9.82 -1.64
C SER A 119 8.32 -9.07 -0.57
N SER A 120 8.78 -9.28 0.66
CA SER A 120 8.42 -8.47 1.80
C SER A 120 8.72 -6.99 1.49
N LEU A 121 9.94 -6.66 1.06
CA LEU A 121 10.34 -5.28 0.77
C LEU A 121 9.37 -4.59 -0.21
N PHE A 122 8.94 -5.29 -1.27
CA PHE A 122 7.95 -4.76 -2.20
C PHE A 122 6.60 -4.54 -1.52
N ALA A 123 6.11 -5.49 -0.73
CA ALA A 123 4.87 -5.34 0.04
C ALA A 123 4.92 -4.15 1.02
N ARG A 124 6.08 -3.87 1.62
CA ARG A 124 6.29 -2.69 2.49
C ARG A 124 6.18 -1.38 1.70
N ILE A 125 6.85 -1.30 0.55
CA ILE A 125 6.79 -0.12 -0.33
C ILE A 125 5.34 0.12 -0.78
N ARG A 126 4.61 -0.95 -1.14
CA ARG A 126 3.18 -0.88 -1.49
C ARG A 126 2.27 -0.36 -0.36
N GLN A 127 2.72 -0.45 0.90
CA GLN A 127 2.02 0.14 2.06
C GLN A 127 2.39 1.61 2.30
N GLY A 128 3.22 2.22 1.44
CA GLY A 128 3.72 3.59 1.59
C GLY A 128 4.80 3.74 2.66
N LYS A 129 5.37 2.63 3.14
CA LYS A 129 6.46 2.63 4.12
C LYS A 129 7.81 2.71 3.41
N HIS A 130 8.75 3.41 4.01
CA HIS A 130 10.11 3.52 3.49
C HIS A 130 10.80 2.16 3.39
N ALA A 131 11.55 1.97 2.30
CA ALA A 131 12.50 0.87 2.17
C ALA A 131 13.55 0.93 3.30
N LEU A 132 13.92 -0.23 3.84
CA LEU A 132 14.92 -0.33 4.90
C LEU A 132 16.33 -0.46 4.30
N PRO A 133 17.34 0.27 4.84
CA PRO A 133 18.72 0.22 4.36
C PRO A 133 19.47 -1.05 4.81
N PHE A 134 18.81 -1.95 5.53
CA PHE A 134 19.26 -3.30 5.83
C PHE A 134 18.13 -4.25 5.38
N PRO A 135 18.24 -4.83 4.18
CA PRO A 135 17.19 -5.64 3.60
C PRO A 135 17.07 -6.93 4.43
N PRO A 136 15.87 -7.48 4.53
CA PRO A 136 15.63 -8.58 5.44
C PRO A 136 16.35 -9.89 5.03
N PRO A 137 16.68 -10.75 6.02
CA PRO A 137 17.64 -11.86 5.97
C PRO A 137 17.54 -12.95 4.91
N THR A 138 16.40 -13.17 4.23
CA THR A 138 16.16 -14.51 3.66
C THR A 138 15.91 -14.51 2.16
N ARG A 139 16.59 -15.46 1.50
CA ARG A 139 16.44 -15.83 0.09
C ARG A 139 15.13 -16.57 -0.20
N ASN A 140 14.49 -17.18 0.80
CA ASN A 140 13.34 -18.09 0.63
C ASN A 140 12.32 -18.07 1.79
N GLY A 141 12.38 -17.13 2.72
CA GLY A 141 11.50 -17.10 3.90
C GLY A 141 10.26 -16.23 3.67
N ARG A 142 9.11 -16.70 4.14
CA ARG A 142 7.80 -16.01 4.20
C ARG A 142 7.89 -14.49 4.46
N PRO A 143 6.90 -13.66 4.06
CA PRO A 143 6.99 -12.21 4.08
C PRO A 143 7.37 -11.67 5.47
N TRP A 144 8.66 -11.39 5.64
CA TRP A 144 9.29 -11.03 6.91
C TRP A 144 8.78 -9.69 7.49
N HIS A 145 8.09 -8.84 6.70
CA HIS A 145 7.43 -7.66 7.29
C HIS A 145 6.26 -8.01 8.18
N ASP A 146 5.59 -9.14 7.97
CA ASP A 146 4.59 -9.60 8.92
C ASP A 146 5.27 -9.86 10.28
N VAL A 147 6.51 -10.37 10.27
CA VAL A 147 7.32 -10.61 11.48
C VAL A 147 7.95 -9.32 12.04
N LEU A 148 8.32 -8.33 11.21
CA LEU A 148 8.89 -7.05 11.63
C LEU A 148 7.85 -6.07 12.17
N ASP A 149 6.64 -6.07 11.61
CA ASP A 149 5.63 -5.06 11.88
C ASP A 149 4.57 -5.57 12.88
N ASP A 150 4.34 -6.89 12.98
CA ASP A 150 3.41 -7.46 13.96
C ASP A 150 4.13 -7.99 15.22
N ALA A 151 4.21 -7.14 16.23
CA ALA A 151 4.81 -7.50 17.53
C ALA A 151 4.05 -8.60 18.29
N GLY A 152 2.83 -8.96 17.88
CA GLY A 152 1.99 -9.93 18.56
C GLY A 152 2.05 -11.35 17.99
N THR A 153 2.53 -11.52 16.75
CA THR A 153 2.44 -12.79 16.04
C THR A 153 3.66 -13.67 16.27
N THR A 154 3.42 -14.93 16.61
CA THR A 154 4.44 -15.97 16.69
C THR A 154 4.51 -16.71 15.36
N HIS A 155 5.71 -16.87 14.83
CA HIS A 155 5.95 -17.55 13.56
C HIS A 155 6.71 -18.86 13.79
N GLU A 156 6.23 -19.94 13.19
CA GLU A 156 6.98 -21.19 13.12
C GLU A 156 8.12 -21.05 12.10
N VAL A 157 9.33 -21.44 12.52
CA VAL A 157 10.55 -21.37 11.72
C VAL A 157 11.42 -22.63 11.89
N VAL A 158 12.25 -22.90 10.90
CA VAL A 158 13.40 -23.81 11.03
C VAL A 158 14.57 -23.02 11.60
N ALA A 159 15.08 -23.42 12.77
CA ALA A 159 16.19 -22.74 13.41
C ALA A 159 17.20 -23.70 14.05
N GLU A 160 18.48 -23.33 13.97
CA GLU A 160 19.61 -23.99 14.64
C GLU A 160 20.46 -22.93 15.35
N VAL A 161 20.93 -23.23 16.57
CA VAL A 161 21.79 -22.32 17.35
C VAL A 161 23.23 -22.82 17.31
N ILE A 162 24.14 -21.92 16.95
CA ILE A 162 25.58 -22.17 16.85
C ILE A 162 26.25 -21.73 18.15
N ARG A 163 27.15 -22.58 18.65
CA ARG A 163 27.94 -22.34 19.87
C ARG A 163 29.43 -22.25 19.57
N ASP A 164 30.14 -21.49 20.40
CA ASP A 164 31.60 -21.42 20.38
C ASP A 164 32.25 -22.61 21.11
N GLU A 165 33.59 -22.62 21.18
CA GLU A 165 34.38 -23.66 21.84
C GLU A 165 34.13 -23.72 23.37
N ASP A 166 33.71 -22.61 23.97
CA ASP A 166 33.35 -22.50 25.39
C ASP A 166 31.89 -22.90 25.65
N GLY A 167 31.14 -23.29 24.61
CA GLY A 167 29.74 -23.70 24.68
C GLY A 167 28.74 -22.53 24.74
N ARG A 168 29.16 -21.29 24.47
CA ARG A 168 28.28 -20.11 24.47
C ARG A 168 27.62 -19.96 23.11
N SER A 169 26.31 -19.71 23.13
CA SER A 169 25.54 -19.40 21.93
C SER A 169 25.86 -18.00 21.42
N PHE A 170 26.34 -17.90 20.17
CA PHE A 170 26.71 -16.61 19.56
C PHE A 170 25.99 -16.31 18.24
N ALA A 171 25.51 -17.33 17.53
CA ALA A 171 24.82 -17.18 16.26
C ALA A 171 23.68 -18.18 16.11
N ALA A 172 22.80 -17.93 15.15
CA ALA A 172 21.73 -18.84 14.76
C ALA A 172 21.64 -18.93 13.24
N ILE A 173 21.14 -20.05 12.75
CA ILE A 173 20.70 -20.20 11.37
C ILE A 173 19.18 -20.29 11.42
N ILE A 174 18.47 -19.33 10.81
CA ILE A 174 17.01 -19.28 10.79
C ILE A 174 16.54 -19.24 9.34
N GLU A 175 15.71 -20.19 8.93
CA GLU A 175 15.22 -20.35 7.55
C GLU A 175 16.37 -20.32 6.51
N GLY A 176 17.49 -20.94 6.87
CA GLY A 176 18.70 -21.01 6.04
C GLY A 176 19.53 -19.72 5.99
N CYS A 177 19.18 -18.68 6.73
CA CYS A 177 20.01 -17.48 6.88
C CYS A 177 20.92 -17.58 8.11
N ALA A 178 22.22 -17.40 7.92
CA ALA A 178 23.25 -17.51 8.96
C ALA A 178 23.68 -16.15 9.56
N GLU A 179 23.06 -15.05 9.15
CA GLU A 179 23.40 -13.69 9.60
C GLU A 179 22.75 -13.34 10.96
N TRP A 180 22.10 -14.30 11.61
CA TRP A 180 21.48 -14.11 12.91
C TRP A 180 22.48 -14.20 14.05
N GLN A 181 22.54 -13.15 14.87
CA GLN A 181 23.39 -13.08 16.05
C GLN A 181 22.55 -13.36 17.30
N VAL A 182 23.08 -14.15 18.22
CA VAL A 182 22.47 -14.36 19.55
C VAL A 182 22.91 -13.22 20.47
N VAL A 183 21.95 -12.40 20.89
CA VAL A 183 22.15 -11.24 21.77
C VAL A 183 22.08 -11.64 23.24
N GLU A 184 21.19 -12.57 23.57
CA GLU A 184 20.95 -13.03 24.95
C GLU A 184 20.45 -14.47 24.95
N GLU A 185 20.87 -15.26 25.93
CA GLU A 185 20.28 -16.56 26.24
C GLU A 185 19.44 -16.44 27.51
N THR A 186 18.11 -16.42 27.35
CA THR A 186 17.18 -16.16 28.47
C THR A 186 16.81 -17.42 29.23
N ARG A 187 16.87 -18.58 28.57
CA ARG A 187 16.73 -19.91 29.20
C ARG A 187 17.67 -20.88 28.52
N GLU A 188 18.43 -21.58 29.34
CA GLU A 188 19.45 -22.54 28.90
C GLU A 188 18.91 -23.47 27.81
N ASN A 189 19.54 -23.39 26.64
CA ASN A 189 19.31 -24.21 25.46
C ASN A 189 17.89 -24.17 24.88
N ARG A 190 17.05 -23.18 25.24
CA ARG A 190 15.63 -23.17 24.86
C ARG A 190 15.09 -21.82 24.43
N GLN A 191 15.63 -20.72 24.96
CA GLN A 191 15.13 -19.39 24.62
C GLN A 191 16.28 -18.42 24.44
N PHE A 192 16.29 -17.77 23.29
CA PHE A 192 17.34 -16.85 22.85
C PHE A 192 16.69 -15.55 22.37
N VAL A 193 17.38 -14.43 22.59
CA VAL A 193 17.12 -13.18 21.88
C VAL A 193 18.09 -13.12 20.73
N VAL A 194 17.58 -13.00 19.51
CA VAL A 194 18.37 -12.94 18.29
C VAL A 194 18.13 -11.62 17.55
N GLN A 195 19.15 -11.16 16.84
CA GLN A 195 19.10 -9.96 16.01
C GLN A 195 19.82 -10.24 14.70
N HIS A 196 19.25 -9.77 13.59
CA HIS A 196 19.81 -10.01 12.28
C HIS A 196 20.94 -9.03 11.96
N ASP A 197 22.15 -9.53 11.74
CA ASP A 197 23.35 -8.73 11.41
C ASP A 197 23.57 -7.55 12.38
N GLY A 198 23.17 -7.70 13.65
CA GLY A 198 23.21 -6.65 14.67
C GLY A 198 22.32 -5.44 14.37
N LYS A 199 21.38 -5.55 13.43
CA LYS A 199 20.49 -4.49 12.96
C LYS A 199 19.01 -4.85 13.15
N GLY A 200 18.18 -3.82 13.19
CA GLY A 200 16.75 -3.93 13.26
C GLY A 200 16.19 -4.44 14.60
N PRO A 201 14.92 -4.91 14.60
CA PRO A 201 14.27 -5.37 15.81
C PRO A 201 14.94 -6.62 16.37
N ARG A 202 14.73 -6.83 17.67
CA ARG A 202 15.12 -8.08 18.34
C ARG A 202 13.97 -9.07 18.32
N TYR A 203 14.32 -10.35 18.34
CA TYR A 203 13.36 -11.44 18.27
C TYR A 203 13.66 -12.46 19.35
N ARG A 204 12.60 -12.99 19.96
CA ARG A 204 12.67 -14.15 20.83
C ARG A 204 12.53 -15.41 20.00
N LEU A 205 13.59 -16.20 19.98
CA LEU A 205 13.64 -17.54 19.40
C LEU A 205 13.41 -18.57 20.52
N HIS A 206 12.38 -19.38 20.36
CA HIS A 206 12.10 -20.51 21.24
C HIS A 206 12.35 -21.83 20.50
N LEU A 207 13.22 -22.67 21.06
CA LEU A 207 13.48 -24.03 20.59
C LEU A 207 12.75 -25.02 21.51
N PRO A 208 11.58 -25.56 21.10
CA PRO A 208 10.91 -26.59 21.87
C PRO A 208 11.67 -27.92 21.78
N SER A 209 11.48 -28.81 22.76
CA SER A 209 12.11 -30.14 22.77
C SER A 209 11.63 -31.05 21.62
N ALA A 210 10.49 -30.73 21.02
CA ALA A 210 9.92 -31.38 19.85
C ALA A 210 9.05 -30.37 19.08
N GLY A 211 9.16 -30.34 17.75
CA GLY A 211 8.42 -29.42 16.89
C GLY A 211 9.31 -28.38 16.18
N SER A 212 8.67 -27.49 15.43
CA SER A 212 9.31 -26.34 14.78
C SER A 212 9.71 -25.30 15.83
N ALA A 213 10.77 -24.53 15.56
CA ALA A 213 11.12 -23.40 16.41
C ALA A 213 10.08 -22.28 16.26
N GLU A 214 9.95 -21.45 17.27
CA GLU A 214 9.05 -20.31 17.26
C GLU A 214 9.85 -19.00 17.33
N LEU A 215 9.48 -18.03 16.51
CA LEU A 215 10.11 -16.72 16.45
C LEU A 215 9.05 -15.64 16.64
N ARG A 216 9.30 -14.74 17.59
CA ARG A 216 8.41 -13.61 17.89
C ARG A 216 9.21 -12.34 18.10
N ARG A 217 8.74 -11.21 17.56
CA ARG A 217 9.36 -9.91 17.77
C ARG A 217 9.28 -9.49 19.24
N GLU A 218 10.36 -8.92 19.78
CA GLU A 218 10.33 -8.29 21.09
C GLU A 218 9.67 -6.90 21.02
N PRO A 219 8.95 -6.48 22.07
CA PRO A 219 8.48 -5.11 22.17
C PRO A 219 9.67 -4.15 22.24
N PRO A 220 9.52 -2.90 21.75
CA PRO A 220 10.58 -1.90 21.88
C PRO A 220 10.95 -1.66 23.35
N ALA A 221 12.23 -1.83 23.68
CA ALA A 221 12.75 -1.66 25.04
C ALA A 221 13.19 -0.21 25.32
N LEU A 222 13.53 0.54 24.26
CA LEU A 222 14.02 1.91 24.34
C LEU A 222 12.88 2.90 24.11
N SER A 223 12.96 4.09 24.72
CA SER A 223 11.99 5.17 24.48
C SER A 223 12.72 6.39 23.95
N CYS A 224 12.18 7.03 22.92
CA CYS A 224 12.71 8.26 22.38
C CYS A 224 11.61 9.33 22.27
N PRO A 225 11.82 10.56 22.75
CA PRO A 225 10.82 11.61 22.66
C PRO A 225 10.70 12.17 21.23
N LEU A 226 9.47 12.39 20.82
CA LEU A 226 9.11 13.23 19.69
C LEU A 226 8.44 14.49 20.23
N ARG A 227 9.06 15.63 19.98
CA ARG A 227 8.52 16.94 20.33
C ARG A 227 7.61 17.44 19.23
N GLN A 228 6.39 17.82 19.59
CA GLN A 228 5.48 18.54 18.72
C GLN A 228 5.51 20.03 19.06
N GLN A 229 5.68 20.87 18.05
CA GLN A 229 5.61 22.32 18.20
C GLN A 229 4.53 22.88 17.27
N GLU A 230 3.72 23.78 17.79
CA GLU A 230 2.70 24.50 17.02
C GLU A 230 3.14 25.95 16.81
N ARG A 231 3.16 26.40 15.55
CA ARG A 231 3.41 27.80 15.19
C ARG A 231 2.48 28.21 14.05
N GLY A 232 1.61 29.20 14.33
CA GLY A 232 0.72 29.76 13.31
C GLY A 232 -0.26 28.75 12.70
N GLY A 233 -0.72 27.77 13.49
CA GLY A 233 -1.62 26.70 13.03
C GLY A 233 -0.93 25.53 12.31
N PHE A 234 0.40 25.56 12.16
CA PHE A 234 1.18 24.46 11.62
C PHE A 234 1.86 23.65 12.73
N HIS A 235 1.80 22.33 12.60
CA HIS A 235 2.53 21.39 13.45
C HIS A 235 3.88 21.06 12.82
N SER A 236 4.94 21.23 13.60
CA SER A 236 6.26 20.70 13.28
C SER A 236 6.67 19.65 14.31
N HIS A 237 7.30 18.58 13.85
CA HIS A 237 7.74 17.48 14.69
C HIS A 237 9.26 17.38 14.69
N SER A 238 9.84 17.02 15.83
CA SER A 238 11.29 16.79 15.94
C SER A 238 11.59 15.60 16.84
N LEU A 239 12.55 14.79 16.42
CA LEU A 239 13.10 13.69 17.20
C LEU A 239 14.21 14.20 18.11
N LEU A 240 14.14 13.83 19.40
CA LEU A 240 15.16 14.17 20.38
C LEU A 240 16.05 12.96 20.64
N TRP A 241 17.10 12.83 19.83
CA TRP A 241 18.01 11.69 19.89
C TRP A 241 19.11 11.92 20.93
N GLN A 242 19.29 10.98 21.84
CA GLN A 242 20.42 11.00 22.77
C GLN A 242 21.63 10.35 22.09
N ARG A 243 22.73 11.08 22.01
CA ARG A 243 24.00 10.58 21.50
C ARG A 243 24.82 9.91 22.60
N ASP A 244 25.79 9.11 22.19
CA ASP A 244 26.70 8.40 23.11
C ASP A 244 27.53 9.34 23.99
N ASP A 245 27.76 10.57 23.54
CA ASP A 245 28.44 11.64 24.30
C ASP A 245 27.55 12.30 25.37
N GLY A 246 26.30 11.85 25.51
CA GLY A 246 25.31 12.40 26.43
C GLY A 246 24.64 13.67 25.93
N SER A 247 24.95 14.15 24.73
CA SER A 247 24.28 15.30 24.12
C SER A 247 22.98 14.90 23.42
N THR A 248 22.04 15.84 23.35
CA THR A 248 20.78 15.65 22.63
C THR A 248 20.85 16.30 21.24
N GLN A 249 20.65 15.49 20.21
CA GLN A 249 20.47 15.94 18.83
C GLN A 249 18.98 16.13 18.53
N VAL A 250 18.63 17.33 18.06
CA VAL A 250 17.29 17.62 17.57
C VAL A 250 17.25 17.39 16.06
N VAL A 251 16.45 16.42 15.62
CA VAL A 251 16.28 16.09 14.19
C VAL A 251 14.91 16.57 13.75
N ALA A 252 14.87 17.49 12.78
CA ALA A 252 13.61 17.96 12.21
C ALA A 252 12.99 16.88 11.32
N LEU A 253 11.71 16.56 11.56
CA LEU A 253 10.99 15.53 10.81
C LEU A 253 10.07 16.19 9.79
N ARG A 254 10.08 15.69 8.54
CA ARG A 254 9.23 16.19 7.46
C ARG A 254 7.82 15.60 7.59
N ALA A 255 7.10 16.05 8.61
CA ALA A 255 5.80 15.50 8.98
C ALA A 255 4.83 16.56 9.51
N ALA A 256 3.63 16.58 8.91
CA ALA A 256 2.50 17.40 9.38
C ALA A 256 1.62 16.68 10.41
N THR A 257 1.66 15.35 10.45
CA THR A 257 0.88 14.51 11.38
C THR A 257 1.81 13.70 12.28
N TRP A 258 1.29 13.29 13.44
CA TRP A 258 2.02 12.43 14.37
C TRP A 258 2.42 11.09 13.74
N GLU A 259 1.51 10.44 13.03
CA GLU A 259 1.80 9.16 12.34
C GLU A 259 2.94 9.31 11.33
N ARG A 260 2.93 10.39 10.54
CA ARG A 260 4.03 10.67 9.61
C ARG A 260 5.32 10.97 10.35
N ALA A 261 5.26 11.64 11.50
CA ALA A 261 6.44 11.93 12.31
C ALA A 261 7.08 10.65 12.84
N VAL A 262 6.28 9.69 13.31
CA VAL A 262 6.76 8.37 13.72
C VAL A 262 7.44 7.67 12.54
N ALA A 263 6.79 7.61 11.37
CA ALA A 263 7.38 6.96 10.19
C ALA A 263 8.69 7.61 9.72
N GLU A 264 8.79 8.95 9.76
CA GLU A 264 10.03 9.67 9.45
C GLU A 264 11.12 9.43 10.49
N ALA A 265 10.77 9.35 11.77
CA ALA A 265 11.71 9.05 12.84
C ALA A 265 12.22 7.59 12.75
N GLU A 266 11.34 6.63 12.45
CA GLU A 266 11.71 5.25 12.16
C GLU A 266 12.67 5.14 10.98
N HIS A 267 12.39 5.86 9.89
CA HIS A 267 13.28 5.89 8.73
C HIS A 267 14.65 6.53 9.05
N TRP A 268 14.64 7.60 9.84
CA TRP A 268 15.88 8.23 10.30
C TRP A 268 16.72 7.26 11.15
N LEU A 269 16.10 6.55 12.09
CA LEU A 269 16.77 5.50 12.88
C LEU A 269 17.30 4.39 11.98
N ALA A 270 16.50 3.89 11.04
CA ALA A 270 16.94 2.84 10.13
C ALA A 270 18.22 3.25 9.37
N SER A 271 18.33 4.54 9.01
CA SER A 271 19.45 5.05 8.21
C SER A 271 20.70 5.41 9.02
N HIS A 272 20.55 5.89 10.26
CA HIS A 272 21.67 6.42 11.07
C HIS A 272 22.04 5.52 12.25
N HIS A 273 21.08 4.77 12.77
CA HIS A 273 21.18 3.91 13.94
C HIS A 273 20.46 2.56 13.70
N PRO A 274 20.82 1.83 12.62
CA PRO A 274 20.16 0.58 12.25
C PRO A 274 20.20 -0.46 13.38
N GLU A 275 21.19 -0.41 14.26
CA GLU A 275 21.39 -1.30 15.41
C GLU A 275 20.27 -1.25 16.47
N VAL A 276 19.52 -0.15 16.53
CA VAL A 276 18.40 0.08 17.46
C VAL A 276 17.06 0.27 16.76
N TYR A 277 17.01 0.17 15.42
CA TYR A 277 15.76 0.28 14.67
C TYR A 277 14.72 -0.74 15.16
N GLY A 278 13.49 -0.26 15.39
CA GLY A 278 12.38 -1.08 15.90
C GLY A 278 12.51 -1.55 17.36
N GLN A 279 13.60 -1.21 18.04
CA GLN A 279 13.76 -1.35 19.49
C GLN A 279 13.38 -0.07 20.24
N VAL A 280 13.13 1.03 19.52
CA VAL A 280 12.71 2.33 20.04
C VAL A 280 11.20 2.50 19.89
N ARG A 281 10.50 2.84 20.99
CA ARG A 281 9.16 3.40 20.95
C ARG A 281 9.23 4.92 21.03
N PHE A 282 8.39 5.60 20.23
CA PHE A 282 8.30 7.04 20.26
C PHE A 282 7.25 7.50 21.24
N VAL A 283 7.63 8.41 22.14
CA VAL A 283 6.74 8.99 23.15
C VAL A 283 6.52 10.47 22.84
N ARG A 284 5.30 10.96 23.08
CA ARG A 284 4.99 12.39 22.94
C ARG A 284 5.64 13.16 24.07
N GLU A 285 6.34 14.23 23.72
CA GLU A 285 6.82 15.26 24.65
C GLU A 285 6.01 16.54 24.52
#